data_AF-A0ABD2FTD4-F1
#
_entry.id   AF-A0ABD2FTD4-F1
#
_cell.length_a   1.000
_cell.length_b   1.000
_cell.length_c   1.000
_cell.angle_alpha   90.00
_cell.angle_beta   90.00
_cell.angle_gamma   90.00
#
_symmetry.space_group_name_H-M   'P 1'
#
loop_
_entity.id
_entity.type
_entity.pdbx_description
1 polymer ?
#
loop_
_entity_poly.entity_id
_entity_poly.type
_entity_poly.pdbx_seq_one_letter_code
_entity_poly.pdbx_strand_id
1 'polypeptide(L)'
;MKNFNTQYLTVLMMAVMVYAASLPSTDGTLKVIREEAGKLNKSLNETHFFSVTKIERNQTDSVDKFLCLAQKALARINDAELLNKTDKLIRQLLQYNLKHTTSCVLNTKVRSTLKALLDQIEICYKIKILG
;
A
#
# COMPACT_ATOMS: atom_id res chain seq x y z
N MET A 1 -16.55 -21.41 -45.93
CA MET A 1 -17.60 -21.02 -44.97
C MET A 1 -17.20 -21.53 -43.58
N LYS A 2 -17.40 -20.67 -42.58
CA LYS A 2 -16.98 -20.81 -41.18
C LYS A 2 -17.55 -22.07 -40.53
N ASN A 3 -16.82 -22.66 -39.59
CA ASN A 3 -17.37 -23.24 -38.37
C ASN A 3 -16.24 -23.30 -37.32
N PHE A 4 -16.14 -22.23 -36.53
CA PHE A 4 -15.39 -22.23 -35.27
C PHE A 4 -16.38 -22.56 -34.16
N ASN A 5 -15.95 -23.48 -33.30
CA ASN A 5 -16.75 -24.19 -32.31
C ASN A 5 -17.10 -23.27 -31.13
N THR A 6 -18.31 -22.70 -31.14
CA THR A 6 -18.79 -21.75 -30.11
C THR A 6 -19.52 -22.49 -28.99
N GLN A 7 -18.82 -23.26 -28.16
CA GLN A 7 -19.40 -23.87 -26.95
C GLN A 7 -18.56 -23.69 -25.67
N TYR A 8 -17.49 -22.90 -25.71
CA TYR A 8 -16.68 -22.60 -24.51
C TYR A 8 -16.97 -21.26 -23.84
N LEU A 9 -17.87 -20.42 -24.39
CA LEU A 9 -18.02 -19.05 -23.93
C LEU A 9 -19.08 -18.84 -22.83
N THR A 10 -19.94 -19.80 -22.54
CA THR A 10 -21.09 -19.59 -21.64
C THR A 10 -20.83 -19.98 -20.17
N VAL A 11 -19.76 -20.70 -19.86
CA VAL A 11 -19.43 -21.06 -18.47
C VAL A 11 -18.68 -19.94 -17.73
N LEU A 12 -18.05 -19.01 -18.45
CA LEU A 12 -17.30 -17.89 -17.87
C LEU A 12 -18.19 -16.76 -17.31
N MET A 13 -19.50 -16.74 -17.62
CA MET A 13 -20.37 -15.62 -17.22
C MET A 13 -21.11 -15.83 -15.88
N MET A 14 -21.22 -17.06 -15.36
CA MET A 14 -21.84 -17.30 -14.05
C MET A 14 -20.84 -17.32 -12.88
N ALA A 15 -19.55 -17.57 -13.12
CA ALA A 15 -18.54 -17.47 -12.07
C ALA A 15 -18.20 -16.02 -11.66
N VAL A 16 -18.51 -15.05 -12.52
CA VAL A 16 -18.18 -13.63 -12.28
C VAL A 16 -19.26 -12.91 -11.46
N MET A 17 -20.49 -13.42 -11.39
CA MET A 17 -21.60 -12.74 -10.71
C MET A 17 -21.91 -13.24 -9.29
N VAL A 18 -21.28 -14.32 -8.82
CA VAL A 18 -21.53 -14.86 -7.46
C VAL A 18 -20.40 -14.52 -6.46
N TYR A 19 -19.28 -13.94 -6.90
CA TYR A 19 -18.20 -13.49 -6.02
C TYR A 19 -18.16 -11.97 -5.75
N ALA A 20 -19.23 -11.25 -6.09
CA ALA A 20 -19.39 -9.84 -5.69
C ALA A 20 -20.04 -9.67 -4.29
N ALA A 21 -20.53 -10.76 -3.68
CA ALA A 21 -21.28 -10.72 -2.42
C ALA A 21 -20.48 -11.16 -1.18
N SER A 22 -19.17 -11.37 -1.30
CA SER A 22 -18.26 -11.63 -0.19
C SER A 22 -16.94 -10.88 -0.35
N LEU A 23 -17.00 -9.60 -0.73
CA LEU A 23 -15.85 -8.72 -0.56
C LEU A 23 -15.67 -8.49 0.95
N PRO A 24 -14.58 -8.97 1.57
CA PRO A 24 -14.31 -8.68 2.97
C PRO A 24 -14.26 -7.16 3.12
N SER A 25 -14.92 -6.65 4.17
CA SER A 25 -15.09 -5.22 4.44
C SER A 25 -13.86 -4.41 4.04
N THR A 26 -13.90 -3.78 2.86
CA THR A 26 -12.79 -2.98 2.35
C THR A 26 -12.56 -1.88 3.38
N ASP A 27 -11.48 -2.00 4.15
CA ASP A 27 -11.17 -1.02 5.18
C ASP A 27 -10.95 0.31 4.46
N GLY A 28 -11.91 1.23 4.55
CA GLY A 28 -11.88 2.50 3.82
C GLY A 28 -10.58 3.26 4.05
N THR A 29 -9.95 3.04 5.21
CA THR A 29 -8.63 3.55 5.57
C THR A 29 -7.52 3.07 4.64
N LEU A 30 -7.52 1.82 4.16
CA LEU A 30 -6.51 1.32 3.20
C LEU A 30 -6.64 2.01 1.83
N LYS A 31 -7.87 2.27 1.39
CA LYS A 31 -8.12 3.02 0.15
C LYS A 31 -7.58 4.45 0.26
N VAL A 32 -7.84 5.11 1.39
CA VAL A 32 -7.32 6.45 1.65
C VAL A 32 -5.79 6.45 1.72
N ILE A 33 -5.16 5.49 2.40
CA ILE A 33 -3.70 5.35 2.46
C ILE A 33 -3.11 5.25 1.04
N ARG A 34 -3.69 4.40 0.19
CA ARG A 34 -3.24 4.22 -1.19
C ARG A 34 -3.39 5.49 -2.02
N GLU A 35 -4.53 6.17 -1.94
CA GLU A 35 -4.75 7.43 -2.67
C GLU A 35 -3.77 8.52 -2.25
N GLU A 36 -3.48 8.65 -0.96
CA GLU A 36 -2.52 9.63 -0.46
C GLU A 36 -1.07 9.26 -0.83
N ALA A 37 -0.70 7.98 -0.77
CA ALA A 37 0.59 7.51 -1.25
C ALA A 37 0.79 7.80 -2.75
N GLY A 38 -0.23 7.55 -3.58
CA GLY A 38 -0.19 7.81 -5.01
C GLY A 38 -0.15 9.31 -5.36
N LYS A 39 -0.88 10.16 -4.62
CA LYS A 39 -0.78 11.63 -4.76
C LYS A 39 0.62 12.13 -4.43
N LEU A 40 1.20 11.63 -3.34
CA LEU A 40 2.55 11.98 -2.94
C LEU A 40 3.58 11.50 -3.95
N ASN A 41 3.47 10.26 -4.45
CA ASN A 41 4.38 9.71 -5.45
C ASN A 41 4.39 10.55 -6.75
N LYS A 42 3.22 11.06 -7.16
CA LYS A 42 3.10 11.96 -8.32
C LYS A 42 3.63 13.38 -8.06
N SER A 43 3.60 13.86 -6.83
CA SER A 43 4.10 15.20 -6.48
C SER A 43 5.62 15.23 -6.24
N LEU A 44 6.23 14.06 -6.02
CA LEU A 44 7.67 13.91 -5.99
C LEU A 44 8.23 14.01 -7.42
N ASN A 45 8.75 15.20 -7.75
CA ASN A 45 9.51 15.42 -8.98
C ASN A 45 10.73 14.49 -9.04
N GLU A 46 11.05 13.97 -10.24
CA GLU A 46 12.14 12.99 -10.45
C GLU A 46 13.53 13.49 -9.99
N THR A 47 13.68 14.81 -9.84
CA THR A 47 14.93 15.46 -9.42
C THR A 47 15.17 15.44 -7.91
N HIS A 48 14.16 15.16 -7.08
CA HIS A 48 14.30 15.20 -5.62
C HIS A 48 14.38 13.78 -5.04
N PHE A 49 15.61 13.34 -4.77
CA PHE A 49 15.90 12.07 -4.12
C PHE A 49 15.75 12.18 -2.60
N PHE A 50 14.52 12.07 -2.11
CA PHE A 50 14.28 11.98 -0.67
C PHE A 50 14.59 10.57 -0.16
N SER A 51 15.34 10.51 0.95
CA SER A 51 15.75 9.27 1.58
C SER A 51 14.93 8.97 2.83
N VAL A 52 14.43 7.75 2.92
CA VAL A 52 13.72 7.21 4.09
C VAL A 52 14.41 5.96 4.61
N THR A 53 14.12 5.57 5.84
CA THR A 53 14.59 4.30 6.36
C THR A 53 13.95 3.16 5.56
N LYS A 54 14.76 2.22 5.07
CA LYS A 54 14.30 1.06 4.31
C LYS A 54 13.51 0.13 5.24
N ILE A 55 12.51 -0.57 4.71
CA ILE A 55 11.86 -1.68 5.41
C ILE A 55 12.45 -2.97 4.86
N GLU A 56 13.06 -3.78 5.71
CA GLU A 56 13.63 -5.05 5.29
C GLU A 56 12.58 -6.16 5.26
N ARG A 57 12.73 -7.11 4.32
CA ARG A 57 11.77 -8.20 4.13
C ARG A 57 11.62 -9.08 5.37
N ASN A 58 12.72 -9.32 6.10
CA ASN A 58 12.73 -10.07 7.36
C ASN A 58 11.95 -9.37 8.49
N GLN A 59 11.63 -8.09 8.37
CA GLN A 59 10.81 -7.35 9.34
C GLN A 59 9.31 -7.44 9.04
N THR A 60 8.94 -8.00 7.88
CA THR A 60 7.60 -7.93 7.31
C THR A 60 7.03 -9.32 7.09
N ASP A 61 6.14 -9.76 7.97
CA ASP A 61 5.41 -11.04 7.88
C ASP A 61 3.95 -10.86 7.41
N SER A 62 3.48 -9.62 7.36
CA SER A 62 2.09 -9.26 7.08
C SER A 62 2.00 -7.83 6.53
N VAL A 63 0.90 -7.55 5.83
CA VAL A 63 0.60 -6.18 5.33
C VAL A 63 0.47 -5.20 6.50
N ASP A 64 -0.12 -5.63 7.61
CA ASP A 64 -0.34 -4.76 8.77
C ASP A 64 1.00 -4.36 9.40
N LYS A 65 1.93 -5.32 9.56
CA LYS A 65 3.29 -5.03 10.03
C LYS A 65 4.06 -4.15 9.05
N PHE A 66 3.90 -4.35 7.74
CA PHE A 66 4.49 -3.46 6.72
C PHE A 66 3.99 -2.01 6.89
N LEU A 67 2.68 -1.80 6.97
CA LEU A 67 2.08 -0.46 7.10
C LEU A 67 2.48 0.21 8.43
N CYS A 68 2.64 -0.58 9.48
CA CYS A 68 3.23 -0.10 10.73
C CYS A 68 4.68 0.36 10.53
N LEU A 69 5.53 -0.43 9.88
CA LEU A 69 6.92 -0.06 9.63
C LEU A 69 7.04 1.15 8.70
N ALA A 70 6.15 1.28 7.71
CA ALA A 70 6.05 2.45 6.85
C ALA A 70 5.71 3.72 7.63
N GLN A 71 4.77 3.64 8.59
CA GLN A 71 4.47 4.74 9.50
C GLN A 71 5.74 5.19 10.26
N LYS A 72 6.50 4.24 10.82
CA LYS A 72 7.74 4.54 11.55
C LYS A 72 8.82 5.10 10.64
N ALA A 73 8.94 4.62 9.41
CA ALA A 73 9.93 5.09 8.45
C ALA A 73 9.68 6.54 8.03
N LEU A 74 8.42 6.89 7.76
CA LEU A 74 8.00 8.25 7.42
C LEU A 74 8.10 9.21 8.62
N ALA A 75 7.73 8.76 9.82
CA ALA A 75 7.83 9.58 11.03
C ALA A 75 9.28 9.90 11.46
N ARG A 76 10.28 9.22 10.90
CA ARG A 76 11.72 9.50 11.11
C ARG A 76 12.33 10.43 10.05
N ILE A 77 11.50 11.03 9.20
CA ILE A 77 11.95 12.06 8.27
C ILE A 77 12.30 13.31 9.08
N ASN A 78 13.56 13.75 8.99
CA ASN A 78 14.05 14.94 9.69
C ASN A 78 13.90 16.24 8.86
N ASP A 79 13.48 16.12 7.60
CA ASP A 79 13.26 17.24 6.70
C ASP A 79 11.85 17.81 6.93
N ALA A 80 11.75 19.07 7.35
CA ALA A 80 10.49 19.69 7.74
C ALA A 80 9.51 19.87 6.55
N GLU A 81 10.02 20.13 5.34
CA GLU A 81 9.18 20.29 4.16
C GLU A 81 8.60 18.93 3.74
N LEU A 82 9.43 17.90 3.74
CA LEU A 82 9.02 16.53 3.43
C LEU A 82 8.10 15.96 4.50
N LEU A 83 8.33 16.28 5.78
CA LEU A 83 7.46 15.90 6.87
C LEU A 83 6.07 16.51 6.67
N ASN A 84 5.96 17.78 6.32
CA ASN A 84 4.68 18.42 6.02
C ASN A 84 3.97 17.76 4.82
N LYS A 85 4.71 17.38 3.77
CA LYS A 85 4.15 16.66 2.61
C LYS A 85 3.69 15.24 2.98
N THR A 86 4.31 14.60 3.96
CA THR A 86 4.03 13.21 4.38
C THR A 86 3.10 13.10 5.58
N ASP A 87 2.85 14.18 6.33
CA ASP A 87 2.09 14.19 7.59
C ASP A 87 0.72 13.53 7.46
N LYS A 88 0.00 13.86 6.38
CA LYS A 88 -1.32 13.27 6.13
C LYS A 88 -1.24 11.75 5.97
N LEU A 89 -0.28 11.24 5.19
CA LEU A 89 -0.06 9.81 5.03
C LEU A 89 0.36 9.13 6.35
N ILE A 90 1.22 9.78 7.14
CA ILE A 90 1.65 9.31 8.46
C ILE A 90 0.43 9.15 9.39
N ARG A 91 -0.47 10.14 9.43
CA ARG A 91 -1.69 10.08 10.25
C ARG A 91 -2.63 8.96 9.82
N GLN A 92 -2.82 8.76 8.52
CA GLN A 92 -3.67 7.68 8.00
C GLN A 92 -3.10 6.30 8.35
N LEU A 93 -1.79 6.12 8.20
CA LEU A 93 -1.12 4.88 8.64
C LEU A 93 -1.22 4.68 10.14
N LEU A 94 -1.05 5.74 10.94
CA LEU A 94 -1.20 5.66 12.41
C LEU A 94 -2.62 5.23 12.81
N GLN A 95 -3.66 5.85 12.23
CA GLN A 95 -5.06 5.49 12.49
C GLN A 95 -5.34 4.03 12.14
N TYR A 96 -4.81 3.58 11.00
CA TYR A 96 -4.90 2.17 10.60
C TYR A 96 -4.24 1.25 11.63
N ASN A 97 -3.00 1.52 12.03
CA ASN A 97 -2.27 0.68 12.99
C ASN A 97 -2.94 0.62 14.35
N LEU A 98 -3.56 1.72 14.80
CA LEU A 98 -4.34 1.77 16.05
C LEU A 98 -5.59 0.89 15.97
N LYS A 99 -6.33 0.97 14.85
CA LYS A 99 -7.53 0.15 14.61
C LYS A 99 -7.20 -1.35 14.56
N HIS A 100 -6.05 -1.70 14.02
CA HIS A 100 -5.59 -3.09 13.90
C HIS A 100 -4.67 -3.53 15.06
N THR A 101 -4.53 -2.71 16.11
CA THR A 101 -3.66 -2.98 17.28
C THR A 101 -2.24 -3.46 16.91
N THR A 102 -1.70 -2.97 15.79
CA THR A 102 -0.42 -3.44 15.25
C THR A 102 0.73 -2.62 15.82
N SER A 103 1.68 -3.30 16.47
CA SER A 103 2.92 -2.71 16.98
C SER A 103 4.12 -3.21 16.19
N CYS A 104 5.10 -2.34 15.94
CA CYS A 104 6.29 -2.66 15.18
C CYS A 104 7.47 -1.79 15.62
N VAL A 105 8.67 -2.31 15.43
CA VAL A 105 9.92 -1.60 15.70
C VAL A 105 10.78 -1.58 14.45
N LEU A 106 11.13 -0.37 14.01
CA LEU A 106 11.99 -0.16 12.85
C LEU A 106 13.48 -0.18 13.28
N ASN A 107 14.12 -1.34 13.11
CA ASN A 107 15.48 -1.64 13.59
C ASN A 107 16.59 -1.60 12.52
N THR A 108 16.42 -0.86 11.43
CA THR A 108 17.45 -0.75 10.38
C THR A 108 17.96 0.68 10.21
N LYS A 109 19.24 0.78 9.85
CA LYS A 109 19.91 2.04 9.45
C LYS A 109 19.98 2.18 7.92
N VAL A 110 19.58 1.14 7.19
CA VAL A 110 19.61 1.13 5.73
C VAL A 110 18.59 2.14 5.20
N ARG A 111 18.97 2.85 4.15
CA ARG A 111 18.15 3.86 3.51
C ARG A 111 17.58 3.37 2.18
N SER A 112 16.43 3.88 1.81
CA SER A 112 15.76 3.68 0.52
C SER A 112 15.22 5.02 0.03
N THR A 113 14.81 5.11 -1.23
CA THR A 113 14.10 6.30 -1.71
C THR A 113 12.67 6.32 -1.14
N LEU A 114 12.16 7.52 -0.87
CA LEU A 114 10.76 7.71 -0.48
C LEU A 114 9.83 7.14 -1.56
N LYS A 115 10.16 7.39 -2.84
CA LYS A 115 9.43 6.86 -3.99
C LYS A 115 9.26 5.33 -3.90
N ALA A 116 10.34 4.59 -3.65
CA ALA A 116 10.28 3.14 -3.52
C ALA A 116 9.39 2.68 -2.35
N LEU A 117 9.37 3.42 -1.23
CA LEU A 117 8.48 3.12 -0.11
C LEU A 117 7.00 3.34 -0.50
N LEU A 118 6.70 4.43 -1.21
CA LEU A 118 5.34 4.74 -1.69
C LEU A 118 4.85 3.71 -2.70
N ASP A 119 5.71 3.30 -3.63
CA ASP A 119 5.40 2.23 -4.60
C ASP A 119 5.08 0.91 -3.87
N GLN A 120 5.83 0.57 -2.82
CA GLN A 120 5.55 -0.62 -2.01
C GLN A 120 4.21 -0.53 -1.27
N ILE A 121 3.84 0.64 -0.74
CA ILE A 121 2.51 0.87 -0.14
C ILE A 121 1.40 0.64 -1.16
N GLU A 122 1.55 1.15 -2.39
CA GLU A 122 0.58 0.92 -3.46
C GLU A 122 0.46 -0.56 -3.86
N ILE A 123 1.58 -1.31 -3.85
CA ILE A 123 1.58 -2.75 -4.10
C ILE A 123 0.87 -3.52 -2.97
N CYS A 124 1.15 -3.19 -1.70
CA CYS A 124 0.52 -3.83 -0.55
C CYS A 124 -1.02 -3.71 -0.56
N TYR A 125 -1.55 -2.57 -1.02
CA TYR A 125 -2.99 -2.39 -1.22
C TYR A 125 -3.57 -3.39 -2.23
N LYS A 126 -2.88 -3.64 -3.35
CA LYS A 126 -3.34 -4.60 -4.37
C LYS A 126 -3.38 -6.02 -3.84
N ILE A 127 -2.40 -6.41 -3.04
CA ILE A 127 -2.31 -7.77 -2.46
C ILE A 127 -3.46 -8.01 -1.48
N LYS A 128 -3.77 -7.06 -0.58
CA LYS A 128 -4.81 -7.22 0.45
C LYS A 128 -6.26 -7.18 -0.08
N ILE A 129 -6.47 -6.77 -1.32
CA ILE A 129 -7.78 -6.79 -1.98
C ILE A 129 -7.97 -8.03 -2.85
N LEU A 130 -6.88 -8.64 -3.31
CA LEU A 130 -6.92 -9.79 -4.23
C LEU A 130 -6.61 -11.13 -3.55
N GLY A 131 -6.17 -11.12 -2.29
CA GLY A 131 -5.94 -12.31 -1.47
C GLY A 131 -6.84 -12.29 -0.25
#